data_AF-A0A7J3FE16-F1
#
_entry.id   AF-A0A7J3FE16-F1
#
_cell.length_a   1.000
_cell.length_b   1.000
_cell.length_c   1.000
_cell.angle_alpha   90.00
_cell.angle_beta   90.00
_cell.angle_gamma   90.00
#
_symmetry.space_group_name_H-M   'P 1'
#
loop_
_entity.id
_entity.type
_entity.pdbx_description
1 polymer ?
#
loop_
_entity_poly.entity_id
_entity_poly.type
_entity_poly.pdbx_seq_one_letter_code
_entity_poly.pdbx_strand_id
1 'polypeptide(L)'
;MEWVALKAGVVCLAYISCFTLLFHLFRRKLLNVAGNILLAGLLSIFAVLPFYRFSPSVYYAETQQVLDLFLSDLKGLALGILLCLPLLAAGFLLSREAWLGRWLWAARKVSPITYRCLGQLLGGSIFCYFAWFKAELAFFLACLCLCAMILGEYSRLRPLPTFRPILRGLADRWIGSAAVGEAETKLYAPSFFFLSGILFSLLLFPSLAFFCIAMGTFTDPISGLVDEFLGKTKIIYSPHKTMEGSLSFLLVGTVVLHLLRVDFPVSLLVSIAVMFLESLCVRGGDNFVVPLSTGLFLTYFGY
;
A
#
# COMPACT_ATOMS: atom_id res chain seq x y z
N MET A 1 8.39 -1.17 18.33
CA MET A 1 9.10 -0.82 17.09
C MET A 1 10.58 -0.73 17.37
N GLU A 2 11.35 -1.74 16.99
CA GLU A 2 12.81 -1.66 16.98
C GLU A 2 13.27 -0.52 16.07
N TRP A 3 14.10 0.35 16.63
CA TRP A 3 14.56 1.58 15.96
C TRP A 3 15.32 1.30 14.66
N VAL A 4 15.95 0.13 14.58
CA VAL A 4 16.78 -0.30 13.44
C VAL A 4 15.94 -0.52 12.18
N ALA A 5 14.80 -1.22 12.29
CA ALA A 5 13.91 -1.48 11.15
C ALA A 5 13.23 -0.19 10.64
N LEU A 6 12.81 0.67 11.58
CA LEU A 6 12.28 1.99 11.28
C LEU A 6 13.28 2.82 10.48
N LYS A 7 14.52 2.93 11.00
CA LYS A 7 15.61 3.65 10.35
C LYS A 7 15.90 3.10 8.96
N ALA A 8 15.97 1.77 8.82
CA ALA A 8 16.24 1.11 7.55
C ALA A 8 15.17 1.44 6.49
N GLY A 9 13.89 1.41 6.86
CA GLY A 9 12.79 1.78 5.96
C GLY A 9 12.89 3.24 5.49
N VAL A 10 13.17 4.17 6.40
CA VAL A 10 13.36 5.60 6.10
C VAL A 10 14.57 5.81 5.18
N VAL A 11 15.69 5.13 5.45
CA VAL A 11 16.90 5.15 4.64
C VAL A 11 16.61 4.67 3.21
N CYS A 12 15.87 3.57 3.05
CA CYS A 12 15.47 3.07 1.74
C CYS A 12 14.64 4.10 0.96
N LEU A 13 13.64 4.72 1.60
CA LEU A 13 12.80 5.75 0.97
C LEU A 13 13.62 6.98 0.58
N ALA A 14 14.52 7.45 1.46
CA ALA A 14 15.40 8.58 1.18
C ALA A 14 16.34 8.30 0.00
N TYR A 15 16.97 7.12 -0.01
CA TYR A 15 17.83 6.67 -1.10
C TYR A 15 17.08 6.65 -2.44
N ILE A 16 15.93 5.97 -2.50
CA ILE A 16 15.17 5.80 -3.73
C ILE A 16 14.61 7.14 -4.24
N SER A 17 14.11 7.99 -3.35
CA SER A 17 13.62 9.32 -3.74
C SER A 17 14.75 10.18 -4.33
N CYS A 18 15.92 10.19 -3.68
CA CYS A 18 17.10 10.89 -4.17
C CYS A 18 17.58 10.31 -5.52
N PHE A 19 17.61 8.98 -5.63
CA PHE A 19 17.99 8.27 -6.85
C PHE A 19 17.08 8.63 -8.01
N THR A 20 15.77 8.58 -7.83
CA THR A 20 14.80 8.91 -8.87
C THR A 20 14.95 10.37 -9.31
N LEU A 21 15.16 11.30 -8.38
CA LEU A 21 15.38 12.72 -8.68
C LEU A 21 16.68 12.94 -9.46
N LEU A 22 17.80 12.40 -8.97
CA LEU A 22 19.11 12.53 -9.61
C LEU A 22 19.14 11.88 -10.98
N PHE A 23 18.56 10.69 -11.11
CA PHE A 23 18.42 10.00 -12.38
C PHE A 23 17.60 10.84 -13.38
N HIS A 24 16.53 11.50 -12.92
CA HIS A 24 15.75 12.43 -13.73
C HIS A 24 16.58 13.63 -14.22
N LEU A 25 17.44 14.17 -13.37
CA LEU A 25 18.30 15.31 -13.70
C LEU A 25 19.40 14.93 -14.69
N PHE A 26 20.05 13.78 -14.51
CA PHE A 26 21.19 13.36 -15.34
C PHE A 26 20.81 12.80 -16.69
N ARG A 27 19.61 12.21 -16.85
CA ARG A 27 19.18 11.59 -18.11
C ARG A 27 19.23 12.53 -19.33
N ARG A 28 19.18 13.85 -19.12
CA ARG A 28 19.29 14.85 -20.20
C ARG A 28 20.74 15.17 -20.58
N LYS A 29 21.69 14.89 -19.68
CA LYS A 29 23.10 15.27 -19.81
C LYS A 29 23.99 14.13 -20.26
N LEU A 30 23.75 12.89 -19.81
CA LEU A 30 24.55 11.74 -20.22
C LEU A 30 23.77 10.87 -21.22
N LEU A 31 24.40 10.57 -22.35
CA LEU A 31 23.85 9.69 -23.39
C LEU A 31 23.77 8.22 -22.92
N ASN A 32 24.61 7.82 -21.95
CA ASN A 32 24.66 6.45 -21.46
C ASN A 32 23.74 6.25 -20.24
N VAL A 33 22.68 5.45 -20.41
CA VAL A 33 21.73 5.08 -19.34
C VAL A 33 22.44 4.41 -18.16
N ALA A 34 23.41 3.51 -18.41
CA ALA A 34 24.15 2.85 -17.36
C ALA A 34 24.99 3.84 -16.54
N GLY A 35 25.60 4.82 -17.22
CA GLY A 35 26.32 5.92 -16.56
C GLY A 35 25.39 6.78 -15.69
N ASN A 36 24.18 7.07 -16.16
CA ASN A 36 23.16 7.78 -15.37
C ASN A 36 22.74 7.01 -14.12
N ILE A 37 22.47 5.70 -14.25
CA ILE A 37 22.10 4.84 -13.12
C ILE A 37 23.23 4.81 -12.10
N LEU A 38 24.46 4.58 -12.54
CA LEU A 38 25.63 4.50 -11.66
C LEU A 38 25.84 5.84 -10.93
N LEU A 39 25.84 6.96 -11.65
CA LEU A 39 26.05 8.28 -11.06
C LEU A 39 24.93 8.66 -10.08
N ALA A 40 23.67 8.44 -10.45
CA ALA A 40 22.55 8.67 -9.55
C ALA A 40 22.62 7.78 -8.31
N GLY A 41 22.99 6.49 -8.48
CA GLY A 41 23.16 5.55 -7.38
C GLY A 41 24.25 5.96 -6.40
N LEU A 42 25.43 6.34 -6.91
CA LEU A 42 26.55 6.82 -6.10
C LEU A 42 26.19 8.10 -5.35
N LEU A 43 25.57 9.06 -6.02
CA LEU A 43 25.20 10.32 -5.39
C LEU A 43 24.07 10.16 -4.35
N SER A 44 23.18 9.20 -4.54
CA SER A 44 22.11 8.89 -3.59
C SER A 44 22.62 8.30 -2.26
N ILE A 45 23.83 7.73 -2.26
CA ILE A 45 24.48 7.27 -1.01
C ILE A 45 24.69 8.46 -0.06
N PHE A 46 25.04 9.66 -0.57
CA PHE A 46 25.22 10.84 0.28
C PHE A 46 23.94 11.25 1.01
N ALA A 47 22.76 10.96 0.46
CA ALA A 47 21.50 11.24 1.14
C ALA A 47 21.26 10.35 2.36
N VAL A 48 21.92 9.17 2.43
CA VAL A 48 21.75 8.22 3.54
C VAL A 48 22.90 8.22 4.54
N LEU A 49 24.08 8.71 4.18
CA LEU A 49 25.24 8.79 5.09
C LEU A 49 24.96 9.51 6.43
N PRO A 50 24.17 10.61 6.50
CA PRO A 50 23.85 11.25 7.77
C PRO A 50 23.16 10.33 8.77
N PHE A 51 22.32 9.40 8.29
CA PHE A 51 21.65 8.41 9.15
C PHE A 51 22.66 7.49 9.84
N TYR A 52 23.80 7.21 9.21
CA TYR A 52 24.86 6.34 9.74
C TYR A 52 26.03 7.12 10.33
N ARG A 53 25.86 8.42 10.63
CA ARG A 53 26.91 9.30 11.15
C ARG A 53 28.18 9.26 10.29
N PHE A 54 28.01 9.09 8.98
CA PHE A 54 29.12 8.95 8.02
C PHE A 54 30.10 7.80 8.36
N SER A 55 29.65 6.76 9.08
CA SER A 55 30.48 5.64 9.51
C SER A 55 30.11 4.33 8.80
N PRO A 56 31.01 3.76 7.97
CA PRO A 56 30.78 2.46 7.32
C PRO A 56 30.56 1.31 8.30
N SER A 57 31.19 1.34 9.48
CA SER A 57 31.02 0.30 10.49
C SER A 57 29.62 0.33 11.10
N VAL A 58 29.06 1.53 11.31
CA VAL A 58 27.67 1.70 11.78
C VAL A 58 26.70 1.21 10.70
N TYR A 59 26.94 1.55 9.43
CA TYR A 59 26.15 1.04 8.31
C TYR A 59 26.14 -0.48 8.25
N TYR A 60 27.31 -1.12 8.32
CA TYR A 60 27.43 -2.58 8.24
C TYR A 60 26.75 -3.27 9.44
N ALA A 61 26.98 -2.78 10.66
CA ALA A 61 26.40 -3.35 11.88
C ALA A 61 24.86 -3.27 11.86
N GLU A 62 24.29 -2.11 11.50
CA GLU A 62 22.83 -1.97 11.42
C GLU A 62 22.23 -2.72 10.24
N THR A 63 22.92 -2.81 9.10
CA THR A 63 22.48 -3.63 7.96
C THR A 63 22.41 -5.11 8.37
N GLN A 64 23.41 -5.59 9.11
CA GLN A 64 23.40 -6.96 9.63
C GLN A 64 22.23 -7.18 10.58
N GLN A 65 21.95 -6.23 11.49
CA GLN A 65 20.79 -6.32 12.39
C GLN A 65 19.45 -6.38 11.63
N VAL A 66 19.29 -5.58 10.56
CA VAL A 66 18.10 -5.68 9.70
C VAL A 66 18.03 -7.07 9.06
N LEU A 67 19.13 -7.57 8.48
CA LEU A 67 19.16 -8.90 7.87
C LEU A 67 18.83 -10.00 8.88
N ASP A 68 19.38 -9.93 10.09
CA ASP A 68 19.11 -10.89 11.16
C ASP A 68 17.64 -10.84 11.61
N LEU A 69 17.03 -9.65 11.68
CA LEU A 69 15.59 -9.49 11.92
C LEU A 69 14.76 -10.18 10.82
N PHE A 70 15.15 -10.04 9.55
CA PHE A 70 14.49 -10.71 8.42
C PHE A 70 14.66 -12.23 8.43
N LEU A 71 15.88 -12.69 8.67
CA LEU A 71 16.23 -14.11 8.63
C LEU A 71 15.67 -14.86 9.83
N SER A 72 15.64 -14.23 11.01
CA SER A 72 15.06 -14.83 12.22
C SER A 72 13.55 -15.04 12.09
N ASP A 73 12.87 -14.17 11.34
CA ASP A 73 11.43 -14.24 11.13
C ASP A 73 11.03 -14.82 9.76
N LEU A 74 11.94 -15.50 9.07
CA LEU A 74 11.68 -16.08 7.75
C LEU A 74 10.54 -17.12 7.81
N LYS A 75 10.39 -17.80 8.95
CA LYS A 75 9.25 -18.68 9.24
C LYS A 75 7.95 -17.89 9.45
N GLY A 76 7.97 -16.77 10.16
CA GLY A 76 6.81 -15.90 10.35
C GLY A 76 6.38 -15.20 9.07
N LEU A 77 7.33 -14.83 8.21
CA LEU A 77 7.09 -14.33 6.86
C LEU A 77 6.46 -15.40 5.98
N ALA A 78 7.03 -16.61 5.94
CA ALA A 78 6.48 -17.74 5.20
C ALA A 78 5.08 -18.11 5.70
N LEU A 79 4.87 -18.12 7.02
CA LEU A 79 3.57 -18.36 7.63
C LEU A 79 2.58 -17.24 7.30
N GLY A 80 2.98 -15.97 7.32
CA GLY A 80 2.13 -14.85 6.93
C GLY A 80 1.69 -14.94 5.48
N ILE A 81 2.63 -15.23 4.58
CA ILE A 81 2.34 -15.52 3.17
C ILE A 81 1.42 -16.74 3.05
N LEU A 82 1.58 -17.76 3.91
CA LEU A 82 0.80 -18.99 3.88
C LEU A 82 -0.58 -18.90 4.56
N LEU A 83 -0.77 -18.01 5.53
CA LEU A 83 -2.08 -17.65 6.07
C LEU A 83 -2.82 -16.70 5.14
N CYS A 84 -2.05 -15.92 4.40
CA CYS A 84 -2.58 -15.22 3.23
C CYS A 84 -2.71 -16.16 2.04
N LEU A 85 -2.16 -17.38 2.02
CA LEU A 85 -2.27 -18.27 0.85
C LEU A 85 -3.71 -18.64 0.55
N PRO A 86 -4.66 -18.85 1.49
CA PRO A 86 -6.09 -19.00 1.16
C PRO A 86 -6.71 -17.75 0.56
N LEU A 87 -6.28 -16.55 0.94
CA LEU A 87 -6.74 -15.28 0.38
C LEU A 87 -6.07 -15.03 -0.99
N LEU A 88 -4.76 -15.19 -1.08
CA LEU A 88 -3.98 -15.21 -2.31
C LEU A 88 -4.44 -16.31 -3.23
N ALA A 89 -4.86 -17.47 -2.73
CA ALA A 89 -5.42 -18.59 -3.48
C ALA A 89 -6.89 -18.38 -3.73
N ALA A 90 -7.66 -17.62 -2.96
CA ALA A 90 -9.01 -17.20 -3.35
C ALA A 90 -8.90 -16.17 -4.45
N GLY A 91 -8.06 -15.14 -4.31
CA GLY A 91 -7.65 -14.21 -5.36
C GLY A 91 -7.04 -14.95 -6.56
N PHE A 92 -6.24 -15.98 -6.32
CA PHE A 92 -5.64 -16.89 -7.28
C PHE A 92 -6.47 -18.14 -7.56
N LEU A 93 -7.75 -18.22 -7.19
CA LEU A 93 -8.72 -19.26 -7.59
C LEU A 93 -9.82 -18.59 -8.38
N LEU A 94 -10.25 -17.42 -7.92
CA LEU A 94 -10.74 -16.33 -8.75
C LEU A 94 -9.76 -16.00 -9.89
N SER A 95 -8.45 -16.23 -9.70
CA SER A 95 -7.40 -16.16 -10.74
C SER A 95 -6.58 -17.44 -10.95
N ARG A 96 -7.02 -18.67 -10.60
CA ARG A 96 -6.25 -19.92 -10.92
C ARG A 96 -6.57 -20.46 -12.27
N GLU A 97 -7.73 -20.10 -12.71
CA GLU A 97 -7.87 -19.40 -13.93
C GLU A 97 -6.91 -18.17 -14.01
N ALA A 98 -5.58 -18.32 -14.04
CA ALA A 98 -4.67 -17.20 -14.40
C ALA A 98 -4.65 -17.03 -15.94
N TRP A 99 -5.18 -18.07 -16.58
CA TRP A 99 -5.60 -18.14 -17.96
C TRP A 99 -7.03 -17.60 -18.15
N LEU A 100 -8.06 -17.85 -17.30
CA LEU A 100 -9.32 -17.05 -17.20
C LEU A 100 -9.19 -15.73 -16.44
N GLY A 101 -8.12 -15.37 -15.77
CA GLY A 101 -7.95 -14.00 -15.28
C GLY A 101 -7.69 -13.15 -16.52
N ARG A 102 -6.84 -13.67 -17.40
CA ARG A 102 -6.65 -13.20 -18.76
C ARG A 102 -7.78 -13.54 -19.73
N TRP A 103 -8.55 -14.62 -19.56
CA TRP A 103 -9.64 -15.06 -20.46
C TRP A 103 -11.02 -14.59 -20.01
N LEU A 104 -11.35 -14.46 -18.72
CA LEU A 104 -12.45 -13.65 -18.16
C LEU A 104 -12.20 -12.18 -18.40
N TRP A 105 -10.96 -11.68 -18.32
CA TRP A 105 -10.69 -10.28 -18.69
C TRP A 105 -10.63 -10.06 -20.21
N ALA A 106 -10.03 -10.98 -20.98
CA ALA A 106 -10.22 -11.01 -22.45
C ALA A 106 -11.68 -11.31 -22.85
N ALA A 107 -12.49 -11.88 -21.94
CA ALA A 107 -13.95 -12.02 -22.05
C ALA A 107 -14.75 -10.99 -21.22
N ARG A 108 -14.11 -9.90 -20.74
CA ARG A 108 -14.71 -8.74 -20.03
C ARG A 108 -15.60 -9.00 -18.78
N LYS A 109 -15.35 -10.01 -17.93
CA LYS A 109 -16.23 -10.35 -16.79
C LYS A 109 -15.89 -9.74 -15.42
N VAL A 110 -14.74 -9.10 -15.21
CA VAL A 110 -14.40 -8.45 -13.91
C VAL A 110 -14.08 -6.98 -14.16
N SER A 111 -14.71 -6.09 -13.38
CA SER A 111 -14.50 -4.65 -13.52
C SER A 111 -13.16 -4.20 -12.91
N PRO A 112 -12.65 -3.01 -13.29
CA PRO A 112 -11.47 -2.41 -12.66
C PRO A 112 -11.64 -2.17 -11.16
N ILE A 113 -12.85 -1.83 -10.71
CA ILE A 113 -13.17 -1.55 -9.30
C ILE A 113 -13.02 -2.83 -8.48
N THR A 114 -13.68 -3.90 -8.92
CA THR A 114 -13.58 -5.22 -8.28
C THR A 114 -12.12 -5.69 -8.19
N TYR A 115 -11.34 -5.57 -9.26
CA TYR A 115 -9.92 -5.94 -9.26
C TYR A 115 -9.11 -5.15 -8.21
N ARG A 116 -9.31 -3.82 -8.16
CA ARG A 116 -8.64 -2.95 -7.19
C ARG A 116 -9.02 -3.30 -5.75
N CYS A 117 -10.31 -3.49 -5.49
CA CYS A 117 -10.81 -3.86 -4.15
C CYS A 117 -10.20 -5.18 -3.68
N LEU A 118 -10.11 -6.19 -4.56
CA LEU A 118 -9.45 -7.45 -4.23
C LEU A 118 -7.95 -7.25 -3.95
N GLY A 119 -7.25 -6.46 -4.75
CA GLY A 119 -5.84 -6.14 -4.51
C GLY A 119 -5.60 -5.49 -3.15
N GLN A 120 -6.46 -4.53 -2.76
CA GLN A 120 -6.39 -3.86 -1.47
C GLN A 120 -6.73 -4.78 -0.30
N LEU A 121 -7.75 -5.63 -0.42
CA LEU A 121 -8.08 -6.64 0.60
C LEU A 121 -6.91 -7.60 0.82
N LEU A 122 -6.28 -8.09 -0.26
CA LEU A 122 -5.15 -9.01 -0.19
C LEU A 122 -3.91 -8.35 0.39
N GLY A 123 -3.47 -7.24 -0.20
CA GLY A 123 -2.28 -6.51 0.24
C GLY A 123 -2.45 -5.99 1.66
N GLY A 124 -3.60 -5.40 1.97
CA GLY A 124 -3.92 -4.90 3.30
C GLY A 124 -3.99 -6.00 4.36
N SER A 125 -4.50 -7.19 4.03
CA SER A 125 -4.51 -8.33 4.97
C SER A 125 -3.11 -8.81 5.32
N ILE A 126 -2.18 -8.79 4.35
CA ILE A 126 -0.76 -9.08 4.61
C ILE A 126 -0.19 -8.04 5.59
N PHE A 127 -0.48 -6.76 5.39
CA PHE A 127 -0.04 -5.71 6.31
C PHE A 127 -0.73 -5.80 7.69
N CYS A 128 -1.99 -6.21 7.76
CA CYS A 128 -2.68 -6.49 9.03
C CYS A 128 -1.95 -7.59 9.81
N TYR A 129 -1.61 -8.70 9.14
CA TYR A 129 -0.85 -9.79 9.75
C TYR A 129 0.48 -9.29 10.33
N PHE A 130 1.29 -8.59 9.53
CA PHE A 130 2.57 -8.09 10.02
C PHE A 130 2.40 -7.01 11.09
N ALA A 131 1.42 -6.11 10.97
CA ALA A 131 1.17 -5.09 11.99
C ALA A 131 0.80 -5.71 13.35
N TRP A 132 0.09 -6.83 13.35
CA TRP A 132 -0.26 -7.56 14.57
C TRP A 132 0.93 -8.27 15.22
N PHE A 133 1.76 -8.96 14.42
CA PHE A 133 2.84 -9.79 14.96
C PHE A 133 4.20 -9.09 15.05
N LYS A 134 4.51 -8.22 14.08
CA LYS A 134 5.82 -7.57 13.85
C LYS A 134 5.67 -6.23 13.12
N ALA A 135 5.20 -5.21 13.82
CA ALA A 135 4.94 -3.89 13.25
C ALA A 135 6.17 -3.26 12.55
N GLU A 136 7.39 -3.58 13.04
CA GLU A 136 8.67 -3.24 12.44
C GLU A 136 8.80 -3.74 11.00
N LEU A 137 8.44 -5.02 10.80
CA LEU A 137 8.50 -5.67 9.50
C LEU A 137 7.42 -5.12 8.58
N ALA A 138 6.21 -4.88 9.10
CA ALA A 138 5.14 -4.21 8.35
C ALA A 138 5.60 -2.85 7.83
N PHE A 139 6.25 -2.05 8.69
CA PHE A 139 6.75 -0.73 8.33
C PHE A 139 7.80 -0.81 7.22
N PHE A 140 8.82 -1.66 7.40
CA PHE A 140 9.87 -1.80 6.41
C PHE A 140 9.34 -2.32 5.06
N LEU A 141 8.44 -3.30 5.08
CA LEU A 141 7.80 -3.81 3.85
C LEU A 141 6.99 -2.71 3.15
N ALA A 142 6.26 -1.88 3.89
CA ALA A 142 5.52 -0.75 3.31
C ALA A 142 6.47 0.28 2.66
N CYS A 143 7.63 0.56 3.29
CA CYS A 143 8.68 1.38 2.69
C CYS A 143 9.21 0.77 1.37
N LEU A 144 9.49 -0.54 1.35
CA LEU A 144 9.95 -1.22 0.13
C LEU A 144 8.89 -1.19 -0.98
N CYS A 145 7.61 -1.42 -0.64
CA CYS A 145 6.52 -1.32 -1.59
C CYS A 145 6.40 0.10 -2.18
N LEU A 146 6.52 1.15 -1.36
CA LEU A 146 6.54 2.53 -1.84
C LEU A 146 7.75 2.83 -2.73
N CYS A 147 8.94 2.36 -2.36
CA CYS A 147 10.13 2.46 -3.20
C CYS A 147 9.90 1.82 -4.57
N ALA A 148 9.36 0.60 -4.60
CA ALA A 148 9.03 -0.11 -5.83
C ALA A 148 7.98 0.65 -6.65
N MET A 149 6.98 1.25 -6.00
CA MET A 149 5.97 2.08 -6.65
C MET A 149 6.55 3.37 -7.26
N ILE A 150 7.42 4.08 -6.53
CA ILE A 150 8.08 5.30 -7.04
C ILE A 150 8.92 4.97 -8.26
N LEU A 151 9.72 3.90 -8.20
CA LEU A 151 10.52 3.43 -9.34
C LEU A 151 9.63 3.00 -10.50
N GLY A 152 8.58 2.20 -10.22
CA GLY A 152 7.62 1.72 -11.22
C GLY A 152 6.89 2.86 -11.92
N GLU A 153 6.43 3.87 -11.17
CA GLU A 153 5.76 5.04 -11.72
C GLU A 153 6.70 5.90 -12.55
N TYR A 154 7.91 6.13 -12.03
CA TYR A 154 8.93 6.84 -12.77
C TYR A 154 9.25 6.14 -14.10
N SER A 155 9.45 4.82 -14.07
CA SER A 155 9.69 3.99 -15.25
C SER A 155 8.52 4.01 -16.23
N ARG A 156 7.27 4.00 -15.75
CA ARG A 156 6.06 4.09 -16.58
C ARG A 156 5.97 5.44 -17.29
N LEU A 157 6.13 6.53 -16.56
CA LEU A 157 6.04 7.89 -17.11
C LEU A 157 7.19 8.20 -18.04
N ARG A 158 8.37 7.61 -17.78
CA ARG A 158 9.63 7.90 -18.48
C ARG A 158 10.32 6.60 -18.92
N PRO A 159 9.73 5.86 -19.87
CA PRO A 159 10.28 4.57 -20.30
C PRO A 159 11.65 4.78 -20.93
N LEU A 160 12.66 4.11 -20.36
CA LEU A 160 14.01 4.08 -20.94
C LEU A 160 13.99 3.22 -22.20
N PRO A 161 14.52 3.67 -23.36
CA PRO A 161 14.46 2.91 -24.61
C PRO A 161 14.97 1.48 -24.47
N THR A 162 16.09 1.30 -23.74
CA THR A 162 16.76 0.01 -23.51
C THR A 162 15.93 -0.94 -22.64
N PHE A 163 15.23 -0.41 -21.64
CA PHE A 163 14.44 -1.22 -20.71
C PHE A 163 12.96 -1.30 -21.10
N ARG A 164 12.55 -0.56 -22.13
CA ARG A 164 11.16 -0.48 -22.58
C ARG A 164 10.52 -1.87 -22.79
N PRO A 165 11.13 -2.86 -23.46
CA PRO A 165 10.47 -4.16 -23.63
C PRO A 165 10.37 -4.98 -22.34
N ILE A 166 11.37 -4.90 -21.45
CA ILE A 166 11.36 -5.63 -20.18
C ILE A 166 10.38 -4.98 -19.20
N LEU A 167 10.47 -3.66 -19.03
CA LEU A 167 9.59 -2.89 -18.15
C LEU A 167 8.17 -2.87 -18.68
N ARG A 168 7.95 -2.81 -19.99
CA ARG A 168 6.61 -2.97 -20.56
C ARG A 168 6.14 -4.41 -20.43
N GLY A 169 6.99 -5.41 -20.57
CA GLY A 169 6.61 -6.81 -20.32
C GLY A 169 6.25 -7.08 -18.86
N LEU A 170 6.99 -6.51 -17.90
CA LEU A 170 6.70 -6.62 -16.47
C LEU A 170 5.52 -5.75 -16.06
N ALA A 171 5.47 -4.50 -16.52
CA ALA A 171 4.33 -3.61 -16.30
C ALA A 171 3.09 -4.19 -16.95
N ASP A 172 3.12 -4.69 -18.18
CA ASP A 172 1.93 -5.29 -18.80
C ASP A 172 1.49 -6.57 -18.06
N ARG A 173 2.42 -7.31 -17.43
CA ARG A 173 2.11 -8.51 -16.62
C ARG A 173 1.66 -8.20 -15.19
N TRP A 174 2.17 -7.15 -14.57
CA TRP A 174 1.87 -6.76 -13.18
C TRP A 174 0.75 -5.71 -13.10
N ILE A 175 0.68 -4.84 -14.10
CA ILE A 175 -0.10 -3.59 -14.16
C ILE A 175 -1.03 -3.60 -15.40
N GLY A 176 -0.62 -4.16 -16.53
CA GLY A 176 -1.35 -4.06 -17.81
C GLY A 176 -2.31 -5.20 -18.11
N SER A 177 -3.29 -5.40 -17.24
CA SER A 177 -4.62 -5.54 -17.82
C SER A 177 -4.99 -4.16 -18.35
N ALA A 178 -5.39 -4.04 -19.61
CA ALA A 178 -5.92 -2.78 -20.18
C ALA A 178 -7.11 -2.17 -19.38
N ALA A 179 -7.61 -2.83 -18.33
CA ALA A 179 -8.49 -2.25 -17.31
C ALA A 179 -7.80 -1.18 -16.43
N VAL A 180 -6.53 -1.37 -16.08
CA VAL A 180 -5.69 -0.38 -15.38
C VAL A 180 -5.26 0.72 -16.35
N GLY A 181 -5.14 0.37 -17.64
CA GLY A 181 -4.73 1.25 -18.73
C GLY A 181 -5.68 2.39 -19.09
N GLU A 182 -6.95 2.38 -18.67
CA GLU A 182 -7.87 3.52 -18.88
C GLU A 182 -8.35 4.14 -17.57
N ALA A 183 -8.48 3.35 -16.49
CA ALA A 183 -8.93 3.84 -15.19
C ALA A 183 -7.78 4.33 -14.28
N GLU A 184 -6.59 3.73 -14.35
CA GLU A 184 -5.41 4.11 -13.56
C GLU A 184 -4.29 4.75 -14.37
N THR A 185 -4.41 4.86 -15.71
CA THR A 185 -3.38 5.51 -16.55
C THR A 185 -3.02 6.91 -16.10
N LYS A 186 -3.85 7.55 -15.28
CA LYS A 186 -3.57 8.86 -14.75
C LYS A 186 -2.64 8.84 -13.54
N LEU A 187 -2.75 7.97 -12.52
CA LEU A 187 -1.79 7.90 -11.39
C LEU A 187 -1.90 6.61 -10.57
N TYR A 188 -0.78 6.06 -10.07
CA TYR A 188 -0.73 5.11 -8.93
C TYR A 188 -1.16 5.73 -7.57
N ALA A 189 -1.89 6.84 -7.62
CA ALA A 189 -2.22 7.62 -6.44
C ALA A 189 -2.97 6.82 -5.36
N PRO A 190 -4.00 5.98 -5.68
CA PRO A 190 -4.72 5.24 -4.64
C PRO A 190 -3.82 4.28 -3.85
N SER A 191 -3.03 3.46 -4.55
CA SER A 191 -2.09 2.52 -3.91
C SER A 191 -1.00 3.25 -3.12
N PHE A 192 -0.56 4.43 -3.60
CA PHE A 192 0.41 5.27 -2.90
C PHE A 192 -0.18 5.83 -1.60
N PHE A 193 -1.41 6.35 -1.64
CA PHE A 193 -2.13 6.83 -0.47
C PHE A 193 -2.41 5.71 0.52
N PHE A 194 -2.75 4.50 0.04
CA PHE A 194 -2.96 3.34 0.89
C PHE A 194 -1.69 2.94 1.66
N LEU A 195 -0.57 2.75 0.95
CA LEU A 195 0.71 2.44 1.60
C LEU A 195 1.18 3.58 2.52
N SER A 196 0.92 4.83 2.15
CA SER A 196 1.20 5.98 3.02
C SER A 196 0.33 5.95 4.28
N GLY A 197 -0.96 5.63 4.16
CA GLY A 197 -1.87 5.47 5.29
C GLY A 197 -1.40 4.37 6.25
N ILE A 198 -0.90 3.26 5.71
CA ILE A 198 -0.26 2.18 6.49
C ILE A 198 0.98 2.70 7.23
N LEU A 199 1.91 3.34 6.53
CA LEU A 199 3.14 3.87 7.15
C LEU A 199 2.84 4.85 8.27
N PHE A 200 1.97 5.84 8.02
CA PHE A 200 1.64 6.83 9.03
C PHE A 200 0.86 6.22 10.19
N SER A 201 0.05 5.19 9.97
CA SER A 201 -0.62 4.46 11.06
C SER A 201 0.39 3.75 11.96
N LEU A 202 1.39 3.09 11.37
CA LEU A 202 2.47 2.42 12.11
C LEU A 202 3.34 3.41 12.90
N LEU A 203 3.55 4.62 12.36
CA LEU A 203 4.35 5.66 13.00
C LEU A 203 3.61 6.40 14.11
N LEU A 204 2.39 6.85 13.83
CA LEU A 204 1.64 7.74 14.71
C LEU A 204 0.85 6.97 15.78
N PHE A 205 0.41 5.76 15.45
CA PHE A 205 -0.44 4.95 16.33
C PHE A 205 0.10 3.53 16.50
N PRO A 206 1.34 3.33 17.00
CA PRO A 206 1.99 2.01 17.00
C PRO A 206 1.20 0.92 17.75
N SER A 207 0.48 1.27 18.82
CA SER A 207 -0.40 0.33 19.56
C SER A 207 -1.71 0.03 18.84
N LEU A 208 -2.17 0.93 17.97
CA LEU A 208 -3.43 0.83 17.24
C LEU A 208 -3.24 0.54 15.74
N ALA A 209 -1.99 0.41 15.28
CA ALA A 209 -1.68 0.39 13.85
C ALA A 209 -2.44 -0.72 13.13
N PHE A 210 -2.59 -1.88 13.76
CA PHE A 210 -3.40 -2.97 13.24
C PHE A 210 -4.88 -2.58 13.04
N PHE A 211 -5.51 -1.87 13.98
CA PHE A 211 -6.89 -1.41 13.87
C PHE A 211 -7.04 -0.42 12.71
N CYS A 212 -6.11 0.53 12.61
CA CYS A 212 -6.05 1.52 11.54
C CYS A 212 -5.94 0.85 10.16
N ILE A 213 -4.99 -0.07 10.02
CA ILE A 213 -4.74 -0.80 8.77
C ILE A 213 -5.93 -1.70 8.44
N ALA A 214 -6.53 -2.39 9.42
CA ALA A 214 -7.71 -3.23 9.22
C ALA A 214 -8.90 -2.40 8.72
N MET A 215 -9.15 -1.23 9.32
CA MET A 215 -10.19 -0.32 8.84
C MET A 215 -9.96 0.07 7.38
N GLY A 216 -8.77 0.55 7.01
CA GLY A 216 -8.46 0.90 5.62
C GLY A 216 -8.46 -0.31 4.66
N THR A 217 -8.22 -1.52 5.15
CA THR A 217 -8.19 -2.75 4.34
C THR A 217 -9.57 -3.29 4.04
N PHE A 218 -10.48 -3.29 5.01
CA PHE A 218 -11.76 -3.97 4.87
C PHE A 218 -12.90 -3.03 4.50
N THR A 219 -12.95 -1.82 5.07
CA THR A 219 -14.12 -0.94 4.90
C THR A 219 -14.23 -0.39 3.48
N ASP A 220 -13.17 0.24 2.97
CA ASP A 220 -13.17 0.89 1.65
C ASP A 220 -13.36 -0.11 0.49
N PRO A 221 -12.62 -1.25 0.43
CA PRO A 221 -12.85 -2.22 -0.64
C PRO A 221 -14.23 -2.86 -0.63
N ILE A 222 -14.78 -3.21 0.54
CA ILE A 222 -16.11 -3.82 0.63
C ILE A 222 -17.20 -2.79 0.31
N SER A 223 -17.04 -1.54 0.76
CA SER A 223 -17.90 -0.41 0.35
C SER A 223 -17.89 -0.24 -1.17
N GLY A 224 -16.71 -0.25 -1.80
CA GLY A 224 -16.57 -0.15 -3.26
C GLY A 224 -17.21 -1.30 -4.03
N LEU A 225 -17.11 -2.54 -3.52
CA LEU A 225 -17.81 -3.69 -4.11
C LEU A 225 -19.33 -3.54 -3.98
N VAL A 226 -19.83 -3.10 -2.82
CA VAL A 226 -21.27 -2.85 -2.62
C VAL A 226 -21.76 -1.71 -3.51
N ASP A 227 -20.99 -0.62 -3.64
CA ASP A 227 -21.31 0.48 -4.56
C ASP A 227 -21.42 -0.01 -6.01
N GLU A 228 -20.52 -0.90 -6.43
CA GLU A 228 -20.54 -1.47 -7.77
C GLU A 228 -21.77 -2.36 -8.04
N PHE A 229 -22.12 -3.25 -7.10
CA PHE A 229 -23.19 -4.23 -7.31
C PHE A 229 -24.59 -3.74 -6.91
N LEU A 230 -24.67 -2.86 -5.91
CA LEU A 230 -25.92 -2.44 -5.26
C LEU A 230 -26.10 -0.92 -5.22
N GLY A 231 -25.08 -0.12 -5.57
CA GLY A 231 -25.08 1.33 -5.44
C GLY A 231 -26.05 2.02 -6.39
N LYS A 232 -27.23 2.39 -5.88
CA LYS A 232 -28.29 3.06 -6.64
C LYS A 232 -28.42 4.53 -6.24
N THR A 233 -28.23 4.82 -4.94
CA THR A 233 -28.61 6.10 -4.36
C THR A 233 -27.39 6.97 -4.16
N LYS A 234 -27.14 7.93 -5.06
CA LYS A 234 -25.97 8.82 -4.96
C LYS A 234 -26.08 9.81 -3.81
N ILE A 235 -24.96 10.09 -3.15
CA ILE A 235 -24.86 11.08 -2.09
C ILE A 235 -24.79 12.47 -2.72
N ILE A 236 -25.66 13.40 -2.28
CA ILE A 236 -25.84 14.73 -2.91
C ILE A 236 -24.52 15.52 -2.99
N TYR A 237 -23.73 15.53 -1.91
CA TYR A 237 -22.46 16.26 -1.84
C TYR A 237 -21.26 15.47 -2.36
N SER A 238 -21.42 14.17 -2.63
CA SER A 238 -20.35 13.28 -3.10
C SER A 238 -20.90 12.33 -4.16
N PRO A 239 -21.14 12.82 -5.39
CA PRO A 239 -21.87 12.09 -6.43
C PRO A 239 -21.12 10.85 -6.97
N HIS A 240 -19.88 10.63 -6.52
CA HIS A 240 -19.11 9.43 -6.82
C HIS A 240 -19.35 8.29 -5.83
N LYS A 241 -20.07 8.57 -4.73
CA LYS A 241 -20.39 7.61 -3.68
C LYS A 241 -21.89 7.37 -3.60
N THR A 242 -22.26 6.21 -3.06
CA THR A 242 -23.66 5.87 -2.81
C THR A 242 -23.93 5.69 -1.33
N MET A 243 -25.20 5.88 -0.97
CA MET A 243 -25.71 5.57 0.36
C MET A 243 -25.51 4.10 0.71
N GLU A 244 -25.67 3.20 -0.27
CA GLU A 244 -25.47 1.75 -0.07
C GLU A 244 -24.00 1.43 0.25
N GLY A 245 -23.05 2.03 -0.48
CA GLY A 245 -21.62 1.92 -0.17
C GLY A 245 -21.28 2.47 1.22
N SER A 246 -21.72 3.68 1.55
CA SER A 246 -21.46 4.28 2.87
C SER A 246 -22.09 3.48 4.02
N LEU A 247 -23.32 2.95 3.85
CA LEU A 247 -23.93 2.08 4.85
C LEU A 247 -23.13 0.78 5.03
N SER A 248 -22.64 0.20 3.94
CA SER A 248 -21.74 -0.96 3.99
C SER A 248 -20.45 -0.62 4.74
N PHE A 249 -19.82 0.53 4.46
CA PHE A 249 -18.64 1.01 5.18
C PHE A 249 -18.90 1.07 6.69
N LEU A 250 -20.01 1.69 7.10
CA LEU A 250 -20.41 1.81 8.51
C LEU A 250 -20.55 0.44 9.18
N LEU A 251 -21.29 -0.47 8.55
CA LEU A 251 -21.56 -1.80 9.09
C LEU A 251 -20.26 -2.61 9.20
N VAL A 252 -19.48 -2.65 8.12
CA VAL A 252 -18.20 -3.38 8.08
C VAL A 252 -17.23 -2.79 9.10
N GLY A 253 -17.09 -1.47 9.17
CA GLY A 253 -16.19 -0.82 10.12
C GLY A 253 -16.56 -1.13 11.57
N THR A 254 -17.86 -1.09 11.88
CA THR A 254 -18.37 -1.41 13.22
C THR A 254 -18.07 -2.86 13.57
N VAL A 255 -18.34 -3.79 12.65
CA VAL A 255 -18.06 -5.22 12.85
C VAL A 255 -16.56 -5.47 13.00
N VAL A 256 -15.72 -4.88 12.14
CA VAL A 256 -14.25 -5.03 12.20
C VAL A 256 -13.74 -4.58 13.55
N LEU A 257 -14.00 -3.33 13.96
CA LEU A 257 -13.53 -2.81 15.24
C LEU A 257 -14.05 -3.63 16.43
N HIS A 258 -15.32 -4.04 16.39
CA HIS A 258 -15.90 -4.84 17.46
C HIS A 258 -15.25 -6.23 17.58
N LEU A 259 -14.97 -6.89 16.45
CA LEU A 259 -14.22 -8.15 16.43
C LEU A 259 -12.79 -7.99 16.95
N LEU A 260 -12.22 -6.80 16.81
CA LEU A 260 -10.92 -6.43 17.41
C LEU A 260 -11.02 -6.01 18.88
N ARG A 261 -12.15 -6.28 19.54
CA ARG A 261 -12.41 -6.00 20.96
C ARG A 261 -12.52 -4.53 21.32
N VAL A 262 -12.88 -3.67 20.36
CA VAL A 262 -13.38 -2.33 20.67
C VAL A 262 -14.84 -2.45 21.12
N ASP A 263 -15.21 -1.73 22.16
CA ASP A 263 -16.58 -1.68 22.66
C ASP A 263 -17.55 -1.33 21.54
N PHE A 264 -18.71 -1.99 21.51
CA PHE A 264 -19.67 -1.80 20.42
C PHE A 264 -20.09 -0.32 20.24
N PRO A 265 -20.42 0.45 21.30
CA PRO A 265 -20.73 1.88 21.16
C PRO A 265 -19.59 2.68 20.55
N VAL A 266 -18.34 2.41 20.96
CA VAL A 266 -17.16 3.10 20.43
C VAL A 266 -16.91 2.71 18.98
N SER A 267 -17.02 1.42 18.65
CA SER A 267 -16.87 0.90 17.27
C SER A 267 -17.85 1.58 16.31
N LEU A 268 -19.10 1.74 16.74
CA LEU A 268 -20.14 2.42 15.97
C LEU A 268 -19.83 3.91 15.79
N LEU A 269 -19.48 4.61 16.88
CA LEU A 269 -19.15 6.05 16.83
C LEU A 269 -17.93 6.34 15.95
N VAL A 270 -16.86 5.56 16.09
CA VAL A 270 -15.67 5.66 15.25
C VAL A 270 -16.04 5.41 13.79
N SER A 271 -16.81 4.36 13.50
CA SER A 271 -17.20 4.04 12.12
C SER A 271 -18.08 5.10 11.48
N ILE A 272 -19.00 5.73 12.24
CA ILE A 272 -19.80 6.88 11.76
C ILE A 272 -18.87 8.05 11.42
N ALA A 273 -17.95 8.40 12.32
CA ALA A 273 -17.06 9.53 12.14
C ALA A 273 -16.11 9.33 10.95
N VAL A 274 -15.52 8.13 10.83
CA VAL A 274 -14.62 7.77 9.73
C VAL A 274 -15.39 7.68 8.41
N MET A 275 -16.59 7.09 8.36
CA MET A 275 -17.44 7.08 7.17
C MET A 275 -17.77 8.51 6.71
N PHE A 276 -18.06 9.41 7.64
CA PHE A 276 -18.32 10.80 7.30
C PHE A 276 -17.09 11.47 6.69
N LEU A 277 -15.91 11.32 7.29
CA LEU A 277 -14.67 11.85 6.71
C LEU A 277 -14.33 11.24 5.36
N GLU A 278 -14.52 9.92 5.22
CA GLU A 278 -14.36 9.20 3.96
C GLU A 278 -15.26 9.84 2.89
N SER A 279 -16.53 10.12 3.21
CA SER A 279 -17.49 10.69 2.26
C SER A 279 -17.11 12.09 1.75
N LEU A 280 -16.36 12.85 2.56
CA LEU A 280 -15.85 14.20 2.25
C LEU A 280 -14.53 14.19 1.47
N CYS A 281 -13.80 13.07 1.45
CA CYS A 281 -12.48 13.01 0.84
C CYS A 281 -12.55 13.16 -0.68
N VAL A 282 -11.58 13.90 -1.23
CA VAL A 282 -11.33 13.97 -2.66
C VAL A 282 -10.82 12.61 -3.15
N ARG A 283 -11.17 12.22 -4.38
CA ARG A 283 -10.86 10.92 -5.00
C ARG A 283 -9.43 10.43 -4.67
N GLY A 284 -9.34 9.28 -4.00
CA GLY A 284 -8.08 8.58 -3.68
C GLY A 284 -7.44 8.97 -2.35
N GLY A 285 -7.87 10.06 -1.71
CA GLY A 285 -7.38 10.44 -0.37
C GLY A 285 -8.00 9.64 0.77
N ASP A 286 -9.12 8.96 0.51
CA ASP A 286 -9.79 8.02 1.43
C ASP A 286 -8.83 6.97 1.99
N ASN A 287 -8.00 6.38 1.13
CA ASN A 287 -7.00 5.38 1.50
C ASN A 287 -5.93 5.87 2.48
N PHE A 288 -5.75 7.18 2.59
CA PHE A 288 -4.87 7.82 3.59
C PHE A 288 -5.66 8.27 4.82
N VAL A 289 -6.83 8.88 4.61
CA VAL A 289 -7.63 9.49 5.69
C VAL A 289 -8.31 8.46 6.58
N VAL A 290 -8.86 7.38 6.02
CA VAL A 290 -9.57 6.33 6.78
C VAL A 290 -8.69 5.71 7.89
N PRO A 291 -7.50 5.17 7.61
CA PRO A 291 -6.68 4.56 8.65
C PRO A 291 -6.21 5.58 9.70
N LEU A 292 -5.88 6.82 9.30
CA LEU A 292 -5.41 7.84 10.25
C LEU A 292 -6.51 8.40 11.14
N SER A 293 -7.69 8.67 10.57
CA SER A 293 -8.84 9.10 11.35
C SER A 293 -9.32 8.02 12.31
N THR A 294 -9.25 6.74 11.91
CA THR A 294 -9.49 5.61 12.81
C THR A 294 -8.58 5.67 14.03
N GLY A 295 -7.26 5.81 13.82
CA GLY A 295 -6.29 5.93 14.92
C GLY A 295 -6.58 7.11 15.83
N LEU A 296 -6.84 8.29 15.25
CA LEU A 296 -7.20 9.50 16.00
C LEU A 296 -8.43 9.30 16.89
N PHE A 297 -9.52 8.75 16.36
CA PHE A 297 -10.75 8.56 17.13
C PHE A 297 -10.59 7.47 18.19
N LEU A 298 -9.92 6.36 17.89
CA LEU A 298 -9.65 5.33 18.88
C LEU A 298 -8.81 5.86 20.05
N THR A 299 -7.75 6.63 19.76
CA THR A 299 -6.96 7.31 20.79
C THR A 299 -7.80 8.28 21.62
N TYR A 300 -8.71 9.04 20.98
CA TYR A 300 -9.63 9.94 21.69
C TYR A 300 -10.55 9.19 22.66
N PHE A 301 -11.01 7.98 22.30
CA PHE A 301 -11.83 7.12 23.17
C PHE A 301 -11.02 6.28 24.16
N GLY A 302 -9.70 6.43 24.22
CA GLY A 302 -8.84 5.78 25.21
C GLY A 302 -8.38 4.36 24.87
N TYR A 303 -8.39 4.00 23.57
CA TYR A 303 -7.74 2.79 23.05
C TYR A 303 -6.30 3.11 22.64
#